data_AF-A0A163KC66-F1
#
_entry.id   AF-A0A163KC66-F1
#
_cell.length_a   1.000
_cell.length_b   1.000
_cell.length_c   1.000
_cell.angle_alpha   90.00
_cell.angle_beta   90.00
_cell.angle_gamma   90.00
#
_symmetry.space_group_name_H-M   'P 1'
#
loop_
_entity.id
_entity.type
_entity.pdbx_description
1 polymer ?
#
loop_
_entity_poly.entity_id
_entity_poly.type
_entity_poly.pdbx_seq_one_letter_code
_entity_poly.pdbx_strand_id
1 'polypeptide(L)'
;MLLLVWSNDVPLDVKVEQPSLGQHALNQYVSRPTEWLNFTKSDVLYTPSASKNSNSLPPIVVEVQYTGNMSFYRRLIDYGLSVTKRHSASPIILAIIIHNTTTELANLAVASEKQSFLLELPCHGWARSCYLLNSSSISDHLQLTSLNPLVALGHFLIQQKPSLRFIDRNDDKTIQLLYTIAQQIFGEGLKENESTITAEDLDKIHDQCTKAKSYMLEGVLDESLRKRTLDCLDQVLITINDPRKKPTGSVLSNNVDDFVIKDWQFVDKYYEDHGSFNWETIFELGKAKELFGSYSKWTSAKSAYYRFQKQKQQNLKL
;
A
#
# COMPACT_ATOMS: atom_id res chain seq x y z
N MET A 1 -2.89 4.61 2.80
CA MET A 1 -1.75 4.53 1.86
C MET A 1 -1.04 3.22 2.14
N LEU A 2 -1.37 2.18 1.36
CA LEU A 2 -0.95 0.79 1.61
C LEU A 2 0.57 0.66 1.46
N LEU A 3 1.26 0.44 2.58
CA LEU A 3 2.64 -0.05 2.61
C LEU A 3 2.55 -1.55 2.91
N LEU A 4 2.61 -2.37 1.86
CA LEU A 4 2.76 -3.81 1.98
C LEU A 4 4.20 -4.12 2.35
N VAL A 5 4.51 -4.06 3.65
CA VAL A 5 5.72 -4.66 4.21
C VAL A 5 5.42 -6.15 4.36
N TRP A 6 5.91 -6.96 3.44
CA TRP A 6 5.87 -8.41 3.57
C TRP A 6 6.84 -8.82 4.67
N SER A 7 6.30 -9.24 5.81
CA SER A 7 7.06 -9.90 6.86
C SER A 7 7.46 -11.30 6.39
N ASN A 8 8.69 -11.68 6.73
CA ASN A 8 9.17 -13.05 6.63
C ASN A 8 8.21 -13.98 7.41
N ASP A 9 8.05 -15.21 6.90
CA ASP A 9 7.46 -16.38 7.58
C ASP A 9 6.06 -16.88 7.20
N VAL A 10 5.50 -16.48 6.05
CA VAL A 10 4.45 -17.28 5.39
C VAL A 10 4.79 -17.48 3.91
N PRO A 11 5.13 -18.71 3.47
CA PRO A 11 5.22 -18.99 2.05
C PRO A 11 3.80 -18.88 1.48
N LEU A 12 3.53 -17.75 0.85
CA LEU A 12 2.40 -17.61 -0.03
C LEU A 12 2.67 -18.55 -1.21
N ASP A 13 2.16 -19.76 -1.10
CA ASP A 13 1.98 -20.72 -2.18
C ASP A 13 0.89 -20.17 -3.12
N VAL A 14 1.08 -18.93 -3.60
CA VAL A 14 0.43 -18.47 -4.82
C VAL A 14 1.02 -19.41 -5.85
N LYS A 15 0.24 -20.41 -6.25
CA LYS A 15 0.39 -21.03 -7.55
C LYS A 15 0.25 -19.91 -8.58
N VAL A 16 1.37 -19.23 -8.82
CA VAL A 16 1.59 -18.38 -9.97
C VAL A 16 1.70 -19.35 -11.14
N GLU A 17 0.58 -19.96 -11.52
CA GLU A 17 0.41 -20.51 -12.85
C GLU A 17 0.29 -19.30 -13.79
N GLN A 18 1.40 -18.59 -13.98
CA GLN A 18 1.51 -17.55 -14.99
C GLN A 18 2.04 -18.16 -16.29
N PRO A 19 1.34 -17.94 -17.42
CA PRO A 19 1.74 -18.49 -18.72
C PRO A 19 3.06 -17.95 -19.30
N SER A 20 3.74 -16.99 -18.64
CA SER A 20 5.00 -16.42 -19.12
C SER A 20 6.26 -16.92 -18.39
N LEU A 21 6.13 -17.55 -17.22
CA LEU A 21 7.26 -18.10 -16.46
C LEU A 21 7.24 -19.64 -16.37
N GLY A 22 6.13 -20.28 -16.74
CA GLY A 22 5.98 -21.75 -16.70
C GLY A 22 5.96 -22.32 -15.28
N GLN A 23 5.56 -23.59 -15.14
CA GLN A 23 5.52 -24.32 -13.87
C GLN A 23 6.89 -24.37 -13.16
N HIS A 24 7.98 -24.07 -13.87
CA HIS A 24 9.34 -24.05 -13.35
C HIS A 24 9.61 -22.90 -12.38
N ALA A 25 8.83 -21.81 -12.34
CA ALA A 25 9.15 -20.66 -11.47
C ALA A 25 8.74 -20.79 -10.00
N LEU A 26 7.98 -21.84 -9.64
CA LEU A 26 7.47 -22.03 -8.28
C LEU A 26 8.62 -22.17 -7.27
N ASN A 27 8.59 -21.38 -6.20
CA ASN A 27 9.61 -21.36 -5.13
C ASN A 27 11.04 -21.08 -5.64
N GLN A 28 11.17 -20.40 -6.77
CA GLN A 28 12.46 -20.01 -7.33
C GLN A 28 12.78 -18.52 -7.14
N TYR A 29 11.88 -17.75 -6.52
CA TYR A 29 12.07 -16.33 -6.28
C TYR A 29 12.23 -16.01 -4.80
N VAL A 30 13.07 -15.03 -4.51
CA VAL A 30 13.24 -14.45 -3.17
C VAL A 30 13.06 -12.94 -3.24
N SER A 31 12.44 -12.37 -2.20
CA SER A 31 12.29 -10.93 -2.05
C SER A 31 13.66 -10.28 -1.82
N ARG A 32 13.85 -9.05 -2.34
CA ARG A 32 15.09 -8.29 -2.24
C ARG A 32 14.84 -6.84 -1.82
N PRO A 33 15.86 -6.16 -1.27
CA PRO A 33 15.77 -4.73 -0.97
C PRO A 33 15.39 -3.91 -2.20
N THR A 34 14.45 -2.99 -2.03
CA THR A 34 13.87 -2.20 -3.11
C THR A 34 14.40 -0.77 -3.17
N GLU A 35 15.33 -0.41 -2.30
CA GLU A 35 16.02 0.87 -2.28
C GLU A 35 17.07 0.96 -3.41
N TRP A 36 17.08 2.10 -4.11
CA TRP A 36 17.92 2.37 -5.28
C TRP A 36 18.92 3.50 -5.02
N LEU A 37 19.98 3.58 -5.84
CA LEU A 37 21.05 4.58 -5.70
C LEU A 37 20.58 6.03 -5.90
N ASN A 38 19.48 6.23 -6.63
CA ASN A 38 18.86 7.53 -6.83
C ASN A 38 17.91 7.91 -5.67
N PHE A 39 18.02 7.25 -4.52
CA PHE A 39 17.17 7.45 -3.33
C PHE A 39 15.67 7.20 -3.57
N THR A 40 15.32 6.52 -4.68
CA THR A 40 13.97 6.02 -4.90
C THR A 40 13.83 4.61 -4.36
N LYS A 41 12.58 4.17 -4.18
CA LYS A 41 12.26 2.86 -3.63
C LYS A 41 11.12 2.26 -4.42
N SER A 42 11.31 1.03 -4.91
CA SER A 42 10.22 0.25 -5.48
C SER A 42 9.36 -0.43 -4.41
N ASP A 43 8.15 -0.81 -4.74
CA ASP A 43 7.26 -1.48 -3.78
C ASP A 43 7.75 -2.91 -3.52
N VAL A 44 7.96 -3.70 -4.58
CA VAL A 44 8.39 -5.11 -4.46
C VAL A 44 9.41 -5.47 -5.54
N LEU A 45 10.48 -6.16 -5.15
CA LEU A 45 11.48 -6.77 -6.03
C LEU A 45 11.66 -8.24 -5.70
N TYR A 46 11.49 -9.09 -6.69
CA TYR A 46 11.83 -10.50 -6.63
C TYR A 46 12.99 -10.82 -7.55
N THR A 47 13.93 -11.63 -7.08
CA THR A 47 15.04 -12.14 -7.90
C THR A 47 15.11 -13.66 -7.83
N PRO A 48 15.61 -14.34 -8.89
CA PRO A 48 15.85 -15.78 -8.85
C PRO A 48 16.74 -16.18 -7.66
N SER A 49 16.39 -17.30 -7.02
CA SER A 49 17.16 -17.92 -5.94
C SER A 49 18.41 -18.59 -6.52
N ALA A 50 19.57 -18.28 -5.96
CA ALA A 50 20.87 -18.73 -6.49
C ALA A 50 21.09 -20.26 -6.43
N SER A 51 20.26 -21.03 -5.71
CA SER A 51 20.48 -22.45 -5.46
C SER A 51 20.00 -23.41 -6.55
N LYS A 52 19.31 -22.93 -7.60
CA LYS A 52 18.73 -23.79 -8.65
C LYS A 52 18.90 -23.13 -10.01
N ASN A 53 19.86 -23.57 -10.82
CA ASN A 53 20.06 -23.22 -12.25
C ASN A 53 19.40 -21.91 -12.70
N SER A 54 19.75 -20.81 -12.03
CA SER A 54 18.97 -19.56 -11.99
C SER A 54 19.22 -18.64 -13.17
N ASN A 55 20.02 -19.07 -14.14
CA ASN A 55 20.52 -18.21 -15.22
C ASN A 55 19.48 -17.86 -16.30
N SER A 56 18.25 -18.39 -16.23
CA SER A 56 17.20 -18.16 -17.24
C SER A 56 16.05 -17.25 -16.77
N LEU A 57 15.89 -17.06 -15.46
CA LEU A 57 14.73 -16.34 -14.91
C LEU A 57 15.04 -14.84 -14.74
N PRO A 58 14.16 -13.93 -15.21
CA PRO A 58 14.37 -12.50 -15.05
C PRO A 58 13.98 -12.06 -13.63
N PRO A 59 14.62 -11.01 -13.07
CA PRO A 59 14.07 -10.29 -11.92
C PRO A 59 12.66 -9.76 -12.19
N ILE A 60 11.85 -9.60 -11.15
CA ILE A 60 10.47 -9.10 -11.26
C ILE A 60 10.32 -7.89 -10.32
N VAL A 61 9.87 -6.77 -10.86
CA VAL A 61 9.48 -5.59 -10.09
C VAL A 61 7.96 -5.46 -10.13
N VAL A 62 7.33 -5.27 -8.97
CA VAL A 62 5.90 -4.95 -8.87
C VAL A 62 5.74 -3.57 -8.25
N GLU A 63 4.92 -2.74 -8.88
CA GLU A 63 4.60 -1.38 -8.44
C GLU A 63 3.08 -1.22 -8.34
N VAL A 64 2.59 -0.65 -7.24
CA VAL A 64 1.19 -0.31 -7.04
C VAL A 64 1.07 1.20 -6.97
N GLN A 65 0.41 1.79 -7.97
CA GLN A 65 0.34 3.24 -8.10
C GLN A 65 -1.10 3.71 -8.17
N TYR A 66 -1.41 4.80 -7.46
CA TYR A 66 -2.75 5.42 -7.50
C TYR A 66 -3.10 5.89 -8.93
N THR A 67 -2.27 6.79 -9.48
CA THR A 67 -2.42 7.31 -10.85
C THR A 67 -1.24 6.92 -11.71
N GLY A 68 -1.50 6.23 -12.83
CA GLY A 68 -0.51 5.96 -13.87
C GLY A 68 -0.38 7.16 -14.80
N ASN A 69 0.78 7.83 -14.77
CA ASN A 69 1.10 8.96 -15.64
C ASN A 69 2.52 8.85 -16.20
N MET A 70 2.92 9.80 -17.07
CA MET A 70 4.26 9.78 -17.68
C MET A 70 5.40 9.94 -16.66
N SER A 71 5.18 10.63 -15.54
CA SER A 71 6.18 10.71 -14.46
C SER A 71 6.37 9.36 -13.77
N PHE A 72 5.28 8.62 -13.53
CA PHE A 72 5.33 7.24 -13.04
C PHE A 72 6.04 6.32 -14.05
N TYR A 73 5.72 6.42 -15.34
CA TYR A 73 6.36 5.61 -16.37
C TYR A 73 7.87 5.84 -16.44
N ARG A 74 8.35 7.10 -16.38
CA ARG A 74 9.79 7.40 -16.28
C ARG A 74 10.44 6.76 -15.05
N ARG A 75 9.73 6.71 -13.92
CA ARG A 75 10.21 6.03 -12.71
C ARG A 75 10.34 4.51 -12.90
N LEU A 76 9.45 3.87 -13.67
CA LEU A 76 9.61 2.46 -14.05
C LEU A 76 10.87 2.23 -14.89
N ILE A 77 11.22 3.16 -15.79
CA ILE A 77 12.47 3.11 -16.57
C ILE A 77 13.67 3.11 -15.62
N ASP A 78 13.69 4.04 -14.66
CA ASP A 78 14.76 4.15 -13.67
C ASP A 78 14.90 2.86 -12.82
N TYR A 79 13.79 2.24 -12.45
CA TYR A 79 13.79 0.95 -11.76
C TYR A 79 14.35 -0.16 -12.64
N GLY A 80 13.92 -0.24 -13.90
CA GLY A 80 14.42 -1.23 -14.86
C GLY A 80 15.94 -1.16 -15.04
N LEU A 81 16.46 0.06 -15.19
CA LEU A 81 17.90 0.31 -15.27
C LEU A 81 18.62 -0.01 -13.96
N SER A 82 18.02 0.32 -12.81
CA SER A 82 18.61 0.05 -11.49
C SER A 82 18.72 -1.45 -11.21
N VAL A 83 17.68 -2.21 -11.55
CA VAL A 83 17.69 -3.68 -11.45
C VAL A 83 18.75 -4.27 -12.37
N THR A 84 18.80 -3.82 -13.63
CA THR A 84 19.77 -4.31 -14.63
C THR A 84 21.20 -4.06 -14.15
N LYS A 85 21.49 -2.89 -13.60
CA LYS A 85 22.81 -2.56 -13.03
C LYS A 85 23.17 -3.45 -11.83
N ARG A 86 22.21 -3.71 -10.95
CA ARG A 86 22.45 -4.47 -9.70
C ARG A 86 22.54 -5.98 -9.91
N HIS A 87 21.75 -6.53 -10.84
CA HIS A 87 21.56 -7.97 -11.00
C HIS A 87 22.00 -8.51 -12.36
N SER A 88 22.55 -7.66 -13.23
CA SER A 88 23.02 -8.02 -14.57
C SER A 88 21.96 -8.74 -15.43
N ALA A 89 20.68 -8.45 -15.18
CA ALA A 89 19.55 -9.07 -15.87
C ALA A 89 18.40 -8.06 -16.04
N SER A 90 17.80 -8.04 -17.23
CA SER A 90 16.65 -7.17 -17.53
C SER A 90 15.39 -7.67 -16.82
N PRO A 91 14.69 -6.83 -16.05
CA PRO A 91 13.52 -7.26 -15.29
C PRO A 91 12.26 -7.41 -16.14
N ILE A 92 11.30 -8.16 -15.61
CA ILE A 92 9.88 -7.99 -15.92
C ILE A 92 9.31 -6.98 -14.93
N ILE A 93 8.57 -5.98 -15.40
CA ILE A 93 7.91 -4.98 -14.57
C ILE A 93 6.41 -5.19 -14.66
N LEU A 94 5.73 -5.18 -13.51
CA LEU A 94 4.28 -5.23 -13.38
C LEU A 94 3.82 -4.00 -12.61
N ALA A 95 3.09 -3.11 -13.28
CA ALA A 95 2.47 -1.94 -12.69
C ALA A 95 0.97 -2.17 -12.49
N ILE A 96 0.47 -2.04 -11.27
CA ILE A 96 -0.95 -2.11 -10.92
C ILE A 96 -1.44 -0.69 -10.63
N ILE A 97 -2.32 -0.17 -11.49
CA ILE A 97 -2.89 1.17 -11.36
C ILE A 97 -4.26 1.07 -10.70
N ILE A 98 -4.38 1.62 -9.49
CA ILE A 98 -5.55 1.38 -8.63
C ILE A 98 -6.64 2.45 -8.73
N HIS A 99 -6.42 3.55 -9.47
CA HIS A 99 -7.44 4.58 -9.69
C HIS A 99 -7.58 4.96 -11.17
N ASN A 100 -6.62 5.69 -11.74
CA ASN A 100 -6.72 6.15 -13.13
C ASN A 100 -5.39 6.13 -13.90
N THR A 101 -5.48 6.01 -15.21
CA THR A 101 -4.35 6.13 -16.14
C THR A 101 -4.56 7.38 -16.99
N THR A 102 -3.54 8.22 -17.15
CA THR A 102 -3.64 9.41 -18.04
C THR A 102 -3.72 8.98 -19.50
N THR A 103 -4.39 9.78 -20.33
CA THR A 103 -4.51 9.51 -21.77
C THR A 103 -3.16 9.33 -22.44
N GLU A 104 -2.17 10.15 -22.08
CA GLU A 104 -0.80 10.03 -22.60
C GLU A 104 -0.19 8.65 -22.35
N LEU A 105 -0.32 8.10 -21.13
CA LEU A 105 0.22 6.79 -20.81
C LEU A 105 -0.62 5.67 -21.42
N ALA A 106 -1.95 5.83 -21.42
CA ALA A 106 -2.86 4.86 -22.03
C ALA A 106 -2.61 4.70 -23.54
N ASN A 107 -2.31 5.80 -24.24
CA ASN A 107 -2.00 5.77 -25.66
C ASN A 107 -0.68 5.05 -26.01
N LEU A 108 0.22 4.88 -25.04
CA LEU A 108 1.44 4.08 -25.21
C LEU A 108 1.20 2.59 -25.01
N ALA A 109 0.16 2.23 -24.27
CA ALA A 109 -0.14 0.86 -23.89
C ALA A 109 -0.88 0.13 -25.02
N VAL A 110 -0.48 -1.11 -25.29
CA VAL A 110 -1.16 -2.02 -26.21
C VAL A 110 -1.64 -3.26 -25.47
N ALA A 111 -2.65 -3.97 -25.97
CA ALA A 111 -3.04 -5.25 -25.38
C ALA A 111 -1.90 -6.25 -25.47
N SER A 112 -1.62 -6.98 -24.38
CA SER A 112 -0.61 -8.04 -24.39
C SER A 112 -1.11 -9.26 -25.15
N GLU A 113 -0.28 -9.79 -26.04
CA GLU A 113 -0.54 -11.09 -26.69
C GLU A 113 -0.42 -12.27 -25.72
N LYS A 114 0.31 -12.10 -24.61
CA LYS A 114 0.53 -13.16 -23.63
C LYS A 114 -0.68 -13.36 -22.73
N GLN A 115 -1.31 -12.28 -22.28
CA GLN A 115 -2.46 -12.30 -21.38
C GLN A 115 -3.40 -11.13 -21.70
N SER A 116 -4.64 -11.44 -22.06
CA SER A 116 -5.65 -10.45 -22.49
C SER A 116 -6.07 -9.42 -21.43
N PHE A 117 -5.74 -9.65 -20.15
CA PHE A 117 -6.00 -8.70 -19.06
C PHE A 117 -4.79 -7.80 -18.74
N LEU A 118 -3.69 -7.94 -19.48
CA LEU A 118 -2.50 -7.11 -19.34
C LEU A 118 -2.36 -6.17 -20.52
N LEU A 119 -1.90 -4.96 -20.23
CA LEU A 119 -1.43 -4.01 -21.21
C LEU A 119 0.10 -4.03 -21.23
N GLU A 120 0.72 -3.94 -22.40
CA GLU A 120 2.16 -3.83 -22.58
C GLU A 120 2.56 -2.39 -22.87
N LEU A 121 3.57 -1.92 -22.15
CA LEU A 121 4.23 -0.64 -22.38
C LEU A 121 5.54 -0.87 -23.14
N PRO A 122 5.95 0.07 -24.03
CA PRO A 122 7.24 0.01 -24.70
C PRO A 122 8.36 -0.08 -23.67
N CYS A 123 9.27 -1.05 -23.77
CA CYS A 123 10.31 -1.21 -22.76
C CYS A 123 11.69 -1.60 -23.27
N HIS A 124 11.89 -1.44 -24.59
CA HIS A 124 13.14 -1.77 -25.23
C HIS A 124 14.32 -1.00 -24.61
N GLY A 125 15.38 -1.74 -24.26
CA GLY A 125 16.62 -1.18 -23.71
C GLY A 125 16.66 -1.02 -22.18
N TRP A 126 15.56 -1.25 -21.45
CA TRP A 126 15.56 -1.08 -19.99
C TRP A 126 14.77 -2.13 -19.20
N ALA A 127 13.92 -2.93 -19.86
CA ALA A 127 13.29 -4.10 -19.26
C ALA A 127 13.06 -5.19 -20.32
N ARG A 128 12.80 -6.42 -19.85
CA ARG A 128 12.41 -7.56 -20.69
C ARG A 128 10.95 -7.45 -21.11
N SER A 129 10.08 -7.02 -20.20
CA SER A 129 8.66 -6.75 -20.45
C SER A 129 8.17 -5.75 -19.41
N CYS A 130 7.25 -4.86 -19.79
CA CYS A 130 6.63 -3.90 -18.89
C CYS A 130 5.11 -4.00 -19.04
N TYR A 131 4.47 -4.55 -18.02
CA TYR A 131 3.04 -4.79 -17.97
C TYR A 131 2.34 -3.75 -17.11
N LEU A 132 1.16 -3.32 -17.56
CA LEU A 132 0.26 -2.47 -16.84
C LEU A 132 -1.09 -3.18 -16.67
N LEU A 133 -1.59 -3.18 -15.44
CA LEU A 133 -2.90 -3.70 -15.07
C LEU A 133 -3.68 -2.55 -14.43
N ASN A 134 -4.90 -2.32 -14.90
CA ASN A 134 -5.81 -1.28 -14.40
C ASN A 134 -7.27 -1.75 -14.51
N SER A 135 -8.19 -0.94 -13.97
CA SER A 135 -9.62 -1.28 -13.95
C SER A 135 -10.20 -1.60 -15.32
N SER A 136 -9.80 -0.87 -16.38
CA SER A 136 -10.33 -1.12 -17.73
C SER A 136 -9.80 -2.43 -18.31
N SER A 137 -8.52 -2.75 -18.11
CA SER A 137 -7.90 -3.98 -18.62
C SER A 137 -8.45 -5.27 -18.00
N ILE A 138 -8.95 -5.22 -16.76
CA ILE A 138 -9.46 -6.41 -16.06
C ILE A 138 -10.98 -6.57 -16.12
N SER A 139 -11.72 -5.53 -16.53
CA SER A 139 -13.19 -5.47 -16.44
C SER A 139 -13.87 -6.70 -17.04
N ASP A 140 -13.51 -7.07 -18.27
CA ASP A 140 -14.12 -8.19 -18.99
C ASP A 140 -13.76 -9.55 -18.37
N HIS A 141 -12.65 -9.61 -17.62
CA HIS A 141 -12.16 -10.82 -16.97
C HIS A 141 -12.84 -11.07 -15.62
N LEU A 142 -13.55 -10.06 -15.08
CA LEU A 142 -14.33 -10.20 -13.84
C LEU A 142 -15.64 -10.98 -14.02
N GLN A 143 -16.06 -11.26 -15.26
CA GLN A 143 -17.25 -12.05 -15.55
C GLN A 143 -16.97 -13.55 -15.65
N LEU A 144 -15.69 -13.95 -15.65
CA LEU A 144 -15.28 -15.35 -15.79
C LEU A 144 -15.56 -16.14 -14.50
N THR A 145 -16.08 -17.37 -14.63
CA THR A 145 -16.44 -18.21 -13.47
C THR A 145 -15.28 -18.41 -12.50
N SER A 146 -14.05 -18.55 -13.00
CA SER A 146 -12.83 -18.57 -12.19
C SER A 146 -11.97 -17.37 -12.54
N LEU A 147 -11.59 -16.56 -11.55
CA LEU A 147 -10.68 -15.45 -11.79
C LEU A 147 -9.25 -15.98 -11.92
N ASN A 148 -8.48 -15.38 -12.83
CA ASN A 148 -7.04 -15.52 -12.80
C ASN A 148 -6.51 -14.89 -11.49
N PRO A 149 -5.55 -15.50 -10.77
CA PRO A 149 -5.05 -14.93 -9.52
C PRO A 149 -4.51 -13.50 -9.63
N LEU A 150 -3.92 -13.13 -10.79
CA LEU A 150 -3.44 -11.77 -11.02
C LEU A 150 -4.59 -10.79 -11.28
N VAL A 151 -5.67 -11.24 -11.92
CA VAL A 151 -6.92 -10.46 -12.05
C VAL A 151 -7.56 -10.26 -10.69
N ALA A 152 -7.64 -11.30 -9.85
CA ALA A 152 -8.16 -11.21 -8.49
C ALA A 152 -7.34 -10.25 -7.61
N LEU A 153 -6.00 -10.31 -7.68
CA LEU A 153 -5.11 -9.37 -6.99
C LEU A 153 -5.33 -7.93 -7.46
N GLY A 154 -5.39 -7.72 -8.78
CA GLY A 154 -5.69 -6.42 -9.37
C GLY A 154 -7.03 -5.88 -8.89
N HIS A 155 -8.08 -6.70 -8.96
CA HIS A 155 -9.43 -6.35 -8.52
C HIS A 155 -9.46 -5.94 -7.04
N PHE A 156 -8.82 -6.73 -6.18
CA PHE A 156 -8.69 -6.44 -4.75
C PHE A 156 -8.03 -5.07 -4.49
N LEU A 157 -6.90 -4.80 -5.17
CA LEU A 157 -6.17 -3.54 -5.00
C LEU A 157 -6.87 -2.33 -5.61
N ILE A 158 -7.61 -2.51 -6.72
CA ILE A 158 -8.36 -1.44 -7.39
C ILE A 158 -9.61 -1.07 -6.59
N GLN A 159 -10.37 -2.05 -6.12
CA GLN A 159 -11.64 -1.82 -5.43
C GLN A 159 -11.48 -1.19 -4.04
N GLN A 160 -10.36 -1.47 -3.36
CA GLN A 160 -10.01 -0.91 -2.05
C GLN A 160 -11.13 -1.04 -1.00
N LYS A 161 -11.94 -2.10 -1.08
CA LYS A 161 -13.06 -2.30 -0.17
C LYS A 161 -12.54 -2.79 1.19
N PRO A 162 -13.04 -2.25 2.32
CA PRO A 162 -12.50 -2.55 3.65
C PRO A 162 -12.80 -3.97 4.12
N SER A 163 -13.79 -4.65 3.52
CA SER A 163 -14.21 -5.99 3.91
C SER A 163 -14.61 -6.82 2.70
N LEU A 164 -14.39 -8.13 2.81
CA LEU A 164 -14.82 -9.13 1.84
C LEU A 164 -16.32 -9.03 1.51
N ARG A 165 -17.15 -8.55 2.43
CA ARG A 165 -18.60 -8.39 2.19
C ARG A 165 -18.93 -7.33 1.13
N PHE A 166 -18.05 -6.36 0.92
CA PHE A 166 -18.31 -5.21 0.06
C PHE A 166 -17.61 -5.28 -1.30
N ILE A 167 -16.82 -6.34 -1.54
CA ILE A 167 -16.17 -6.55 -2.82
C ILE A 167 -17.02 -7.49 -3.68
N ASP A 168 -17.11 -7.17 -4.98
CA ASP A 168 -17.63 -8.11 -5.95
C ASP A 168 -16.73 -9.34 -6.04
N ARG A 169 -17.30 -10.47 -6.47
CA ARG A 169 -16.57 -11.75 -6.55
C ARG A 169 -16.01 -12.23 -5.20
N ASN A 170 -16.71 -11.93 -4.10
CA ASN A 170 -16.35 -12.40 -2.77
C ASN A 170 -16.41 -13.94 -2.60
N ASP A 171 -16.99 -14.65 -3.57
CA ASP A 171 -16.98 -16.10 -3.72
C ASP A 171 -15.64 -16.65 -4.24
N ASP A 172 -14.81 -15.80 -4.86
CA ASP A 172 -13.51 -16.20 -5.40
C ASP A 172 -12.50 -16.52 -4.28
N LYS A 173 -11.87 -17.69 -4.39
CA LYS A 173 -10.92 -18.20 -3.38
C LYS A 173 -9.66 -17.34 -3.25
N THR A 174 -9.20 -16.73 -4.34
CA THR A 174 -8.02 -15.84 -4.30
C THR A 174 -8.38 -14.55 -3.59
N ILE A 175 -9.55 -13.98 -3.86
CA ILE A 175 -10.05 -12.77 -3.16
C ILE A 175 -10.19 -13.06 -1.65
N GLN A 176 -10.79 -14.19 -1.27
CA GLN A 176 -10.90 -14.60 0.14
C GLN A 176 -9.53 -14.75 0.82
N LEU A 177 -8.56 -15.34 0.13
CA LEU A 177 -7.19 -15.47 0.62
C LEU A 177 -6.54 -14.09 0.83
N LEU A 178 -6.68 -13.17 -0.13
CA LEU A 178 -6.13 -11.81 -0.04
C LEU A 178 -6.69 -11.04 1.16
N TYR A 179 -8.00 -11.14 1.42
CA TYR A 179 -8.60 -10.55 2.62
C TYR A 179 -8.10 -11.20 3.91
N THR A 180 -7.90 -12.53 3.91
CA THR A 180 -7.34 -13.25 5.06
C THR A 180 -5.92 -12.75 5.37
N ILE A 181 -5.08 -12.59 4.34
CA ILE A 181 -3.72 -12.04 4.48
C ILE A 181 -3.77 -10.60 4.99
N ALA A 182 -4.62 -9.76 4.40
CA ALA A 182 -4.79 -8.38 4.86
C ALA A 182 -5.23 -8.34 6.33
N GLN A 183 -6.14 -9.21 6.74
CA GLN A 183 -6.57 -9.33 8.13
C GLN A 183 -5.43 -9.80 9.05
N GLN A 184 -4.56 -10.71 8.61
CA GLN A 184 -3.40 -11.13 9.41
C GLN A 184 -2.39 -9.98 9.57
N ILE A 185 -2.14 -9.22 8.50
CA ILE A 185 -1.16 -8.11 8.51
C ILE A 185 -1.69 -6.93 9.33
N PHE A 186 -2.97 -6.58 9.18
CA PHE A 186 -3.54 -5.36 9.74
C PHE A 186 -4.42 -5.61 10.99
N GLY A 187 -4.93 -6.83 11.18
CA GLY A 187 -5.90 -7.16 12.22
C GLY A 187 -5.32 -7.21 13.64
N GLU A 188 -4.01 -7.39 13.81
CA GLU A 188 -3.37 -7.21 15.11
C GLU A 188 -3.18 -5.73 15.47
N GLY A 189 -3.04 -4.84 14.47
CA GLY A 189 -2.90 -3.39 14.65
C GLY A 189 -4.24 -2.63 14.79
N LEU A 190 -5.37 -3.28 14.50
CA LEU A 190 -6.71 -2.68 14.64
C LEU A 190 -7.27 -2.80 16.07
N LYS A 191 -6.71 -3.67 16.92
CA LYS A 191 -7.17 -3.82 18.31
C LYS A 191 -6.90 -2.60 19.21
N GLU A 192 -5.97 -1.72 18.84
CA GLU A 192 -5.66 -0.52 19.61
C GLU A 192 -6.35 0.76 19.10
N ASN A 193 -6.98 0.73 17.91
CA ASN A 193 -7.61 1.92 17.31
C ASN A 193 -8.96 1.69 16.64
N GLU A 194 -9.52 0.47 16.64
CA GLU A 194 -10.97 0.35 16.51
C GLU A 194 -11.58 0.87 17.82
N SER A 195 -12.10 2.09 17.79
CA SER A 195 -13.24 2.43 18.64
C SER A 195 -14.36 1.49 18.22
N THR A 196 -14.33 0.26 18.73
CA THR A 196 -15.38 -0.73 18.53
C THR A 196 -16.67 -0.02 18.90
N ILE A 197 -17.56 0.18 17.92
CA ILE A 197 -18.92 0.64 18.18
C ILE A 197 -19.44 -0.29 19.29
N THR A 198 -19.63 0.26 20.48
CA THR A 198 -20.02 -0.56 21.63
C THR A 198 -21.45 -1.06 21.41
N ALA A 199 -21.85 -2.11 22.12
CA ALA A 199 -23.26 -2.52 22.10
C ALA A 199 -24.18 -1.34 22.48
N GLU A 200 -23.73 -0.46 23.37
CA GLU A 200 -24.43 0.77 23.77
C GLU A 200 -24.56 1.77 22.62
N ASP A 201 -23.53 1.92 21.78
CA ASP A 201 -23.59 2.77 20.59
C ASP A 201 -24.55 2.22 19.54
N LEU A 202 -24.58 0.89 19.35
CA LEU A 202 -25.53 0.22 18.45
C LEU A 202 -26.97 0.37 18.93
N ASP A 203 -27.22 0.19 20.23
CA ASP A 203 -28.55 0.37 20.83
C ASP A 203 -29.01 1.83 20.69
N LYS A 204 -28.10 2.78 20.90
CA LYS A 204 -28.38 4.21 20.74
C LYS A 204 -28.70 4.58 19.29
N ILE A 205 -27.97 4.02 18.32
CA ILE A 205 -28.25 4.19 16.88
C ILE A 205 -29.63 3.59 16.55
N HIS A 206 -29.92 2.38 17.06
CA HIS A 206 -31.18 1.69 16.83
C HIS A 206 -32.38 2.48 17.38
N ASP A 207 -32.28 3.00 18.60
CA ASP A 207 -33.31 3.84 19.22
C ASP A 207 -33.56 5.14 18.46
N GLN A 208 -32.49 5.78 17.97
CA GLN A 208 -32.59 7.01 17.19
C GLN A 208 -33.21 6.76 15.81
N CYS A 209 -32.83 5.69 15.11
CA CYS A 209 -33.47 5.30 13.85
C CYS A 209 -34.95 4.92 14.05
N THR A 210 -35.29 4.26 15.14
CA THR A 210 -36.68 3.90 15.47
C THR A 210 -37.54 5.14 15.72
N LYS A 211 -37.01 6.14 16.44
CA LYS A 211 -37.68 7.44 16.67
C LYS A 211 -37.81 8.25 15.39
N ALA A 212 -36.77 8.31 14.55
CA ALA A 212 -36.86 8.99 13.26
C ALA A 212 -37.94 8.35 12.37
N LYS A 213 -38.02 7.01 12.36
CA LYS A 213 -39.06 6.27 11.62
C LYS A 213 -40.47 6.57 12.13
N SER A 214 -40.68 6.67 13.44
CA SER A 214 -42.00 7.02 13.99
C SER A 214 -42.43 8.43 13.60
N TYR A 215 -41.51 9.41 13.62
CA TYR A 215 -41.82 10.78 13.22
C TYR A 215 -42.10 10.94 11.72
N MET A 216 -41.52 10.08 10.87
CA MET A 216 -41.83 10.07 9.44
C MET A 216 -43.17 9.40 9.11
N LEU A 217 -43.65 8.48 9.95
CA LEU A 217 -44.92 7.77 9.75
C LEU A 217 -46.15 8.58 10.21
N GLU A 218 -45.99 9.59 11.07
CA GLU A 218 -47.10 10.39 11.62
C GLU A 218 -47.67 11.48 10.69
N GLY A 219 -47.27 11.53 9.40
CA GLY A 219 -47.87 12.44 8.43
C GLY A 219 -47.43 13.90 8.63
N VAL A 220 -46.37 14.28 7.92
CA VAL A 220 -45.65 15.55 8.13
C VAL A 220 -46.45 16.76 7.62
N LEU A 221 -47.07 17.51 8.55
CA LEU A 221 -47.53 18.89 8.34
C LEU A 221 -46.94 19.90 9.35
N ASP A 222 -46.28 19.44 10.42
CA ASP A 222 -45.70 20.32 11.44
C ASP A 222 -44.19 20.52 11.25
N GLU A 223 -43.79 21.79 11.10
CA GLU A 223 -42.41 22.25 10.97
C GLU A 223 -41.55 21.85 12.18
N SER A 224 -42.17 21.77 13.37
CA SER A 224 -41.49 21.35 14.60
C SER A 224 -41.04 19.89 14.56
N LEU A 225 -41.83 19.00 13.94
CA LEU A 225 -41.51 17.58 13.79
C LEU A 225 -40.45 17.33 12.70
N ARG A 226 -40.44 18.15 11.63
CA ARG A 226 -39.36 18.11 10.62
C ARG A 226 -38.02 18.45 11.24
N LYS A 227 -37.97 19.52 12.04
CA LYS A 227 -36.75 19.93 12.73
C LYS A 227 -36.23 18.84 13.67
N ARG A 228 -37.12 18.22 14.47
CA ARG A 228 -36.75 17.12 15.38
C ARG A 228 -36.26 15.87 14.65
N THR A 229 -36.80 15.59 13.46
CA THR A 229 -36.36 14.48 12.60
C THR A 229 -34.96 14.75 12.05
N LEU A 230 -34.69 15.98 11.59
CA LEU A 230 -33.37 16.40 11.13
C LEU A 230 -32.33 16.35 12.26
N ASP A 231 -32.66 16.90 13.43
CA ASP A 231 -31.78 16.87 14.61
C ASP A 231 -31.42 15.42 15.01
N CYS A 232 -32.37 14.48 14.88
CA CYS A 232 -32.14 13.06 15.17
C CYS A 232 -31.19 12.41 14.15
N LEU A 233 -31.33 12.73 12.86
CA LEU A 233 -30.43 12.27 11.80
C LEU A 233 -29.04 12.88 11.93
N ASP A 234 -28.94 14.16 12.30
CA ASP A 234 -27.66 14.84 12.55
C ASP A 234 -26.92 14.21 13.73
N GLN A 235 -27.62 13.80 14.78
CA GLN A 235 -26.99 13.08 15.90
C GLN A 235 -26.48 11.68 15.52
N VAL A 236 -27.20 10.96 14.66
CA VAL A 236 -26.72 9.70 14.08
C VAL A 236 -25.46 9.95 13.25
N LEU A 237 -25.47 10.98 12.41
CA LEU A 237 -24.31 11.37 11.59
C LEU A 237 -23.11 11.80 12.44
N ILE A 238 -23.32 12.55 13.53
CA ILE A 238 -22.25 12.92 14.47
C ILE A 238 -21.68 11.66 15.13
N THR A 239 -22.53 10.74 15.58
CA THR A 239 -22.09 9.49 16.25
C THR A 239 -21.32 8.58 15.29
N ILE A 240 -21.69 8.54 14.01
CA ILE A 240 -20.98 7.79 12.96
C ILE A 240 -19.66 8.48 12.57
N ASN A 241 -19.62 9.82 12.61
CA ASN A 241 -18.50 10.59 12.07
C ASN A 241 -17.51 11.11 13.11
N ASP A 242 -17.78 11.09 14.42
CA ASP A 242 -16.89 11.65 15.45
C ASP A 242 -15.64 10.79 15.66
N PRO A 243 -14.45 11.26 15.28
CA PRO A 243 -13.21 10.58 15.55
C PRO A 243 -12.36 11.52 16.39
N ARG A 244 -12.47 11.61 17.73
CA ARG A 244 -11.35 12.14 18.55
C ARG A 244 -11.47 12.15 20.09
N LYS A 245 -10.30 11.78 20.66
CA LYS A 245 -9.52 12.43 21.76
C LYS A 245 -10.08 12.42 23.19
N LYS A 246 -9.30 11.80 24.08
CA LYS A 246 -9.23 12.16 25.50
C LYS A 246 -8.53 13.53 25.70
N PRO A 247 -9.00 14.38 26.62
CA PRO A 247 -8.31 15.59 27.05
C PRO A 247 -7.58 15.41 28.39
N THR A 248 -6.32 15.83 28.45
CA THR A 248 -5.54 16.32 29.62
C THR A 248 -4.09 16.45 29.12
N GLY A 249 -3.26 17.45 29.37
CA GLY A 249 -3.22 18.64 30.20
C GLY A 249 -1.82 19.25 29.95
N SER A 250 -1.60 20.51 30.30
CA SER A 250 -0.59 21.41 29.72
C SER A 250 0.88 21.23 30.17
N VAL A 251 1.77 21.84 29.38
CA VAL A 251 2.93 22.70 29.74
C VAL A 251 4.31 22.31 29.11
N LEU A 252 4.72 23.15 28.15
CA LEU A 252 6.07 23.64 27.74
C LEU A 252 7.28 22.68 27.58
N SER A 253 7.94 22.76 26.41
CA SER A 253 9.33 23.25 26.28
C SER A 253 9.88 23.13 24.84
N ASN A 254 10.52 24.20 24.35
CA ASN A 254 11.09 24.43 23.01
C ASN A 254 12.35 23.61 22.66
N ASN A 255 12.47 22.35 23.09
CA ASN A 255 13.69 21.54 22.89
C ASN A 255 13.59 20.50 21.76
N VAL A 256 12.42 20.29 21.14
CA VAL A 256 12.20 19.15 20.23
C VAL A 256 13.05 19.24 18.95
N ASP A 257 13.26 20.44 18.40
CA ASP A 257 13.99 20.59 17.13
C ASP A 257 15.49 20.27 17.23
N ASP A 258 16.15 20.60 18.36
CA ASP A 258 17.60 20.35 18.52
C ASP A 258 17.92 18.85 18.68
N PHE A 259 17.05 18.09 19.34
CA PHE A 259 17.19 16.64 19.47
C PHE A 259 16.94 15.92 18.14
N VAL A 260 15.93 16.36 17.38
CA VAL A 260 15.60 15.77 16.07
C VAL A 260 16.75 16.00 15.06
N ILE A 261 17.46 17.13 15.14
CA ILE A 261 18.61 17.39 14.27
C ILE A 261 19.80 16.46 14.59
N LYS A 262 20.09 16.23 15.88
CA LYS A 262 21.18 15.34 16.32
C LYS A 262 20.94 13.89 15.95
N ASP A 263 19.69 13.42 16.06
CA ASP A 263 19.27 12.08 15.63
C ASP A 263 19.62 11.84 14.16
N TRP A 264 19.33 12.79 13.28
CA TRP A 264 19.56 12.62 11.84
C TRP A 264 21.01 12.82 11.41
N GLN A 265 21.77 13.67 12.10
CA GLN A 265 23.21 13.80 11.89
C GLN A 265 23.95 12.48 12.19
N PHE A 266 23.52 11.75 13.22
CA PHE A 266 24.07 10.44 13.53
C PHE A 266 23.80 9.42 12.42
N VAL A 267 22.58 9.41 11.87
CA VAL A 267 22.20 8.54 10.76
C VAL A 267 23.03 8.83 9.50
N ASP A 268 23.18 10.12 9.16
CA ASP A 268 23.97 10.55 7.99
C ASP A 268 25.44 10.11 8.14
N LYS A 269 26.04 10.32 9.31
CA LYS A 269 27.43 9.90 9.59
C LYS A 269 27.61 8.38 9.55
N TYR A 270 26.68 7.62 10.11
CA TYR A 270 26.74 6.16 10.04
C TYR A 270 26.79 5.67 8.60
N TYR A 271 25.98 6.28 7.72
CA TYR A 271 25.96 5.95 6.30
C TYR A 271 27.27 6.32 5.59
N GLU A 272 27.86 7.48 5.90
CA GLU A 272 29.19 7.87 5.38
C GLU A 272 30.27 6.84 5.74
N ASP A 273 30.24 6.34 6.98
CA ASP A 273 31.25 5.39 7.49
C ASP A 273 31.07 3.95 6.96
N HIS A 274 29.83 3.52 6.65
CA HIS A 274 29.52 2.10 6.38
C HIS A 274 28.90 1.82 5.00
N GLY A 275 28.49 2.85 4.26
CA GLY A 275 27.91 2.75 2.91
C GLY A 275 26.57 2.02 2.81
N SER A 276 25.92 1.70 3.93
CA SER A 276 24.62 1.00 3.94
C SER A 276 23.76 1.38 5.14
N PHE A 277 22.43 1.37 4.93
CA PHE A 277 21.45 1.62 5.98
C PHE A 277 20.99 0.31 6.64
N ASN A 278 21.75 -0.18 7.62
CA ASN A 278 21.25 -1.18 8.55
C ASN A 278 20.47 -0.48 9.67
N TRP A 279 19.17 -0.25 9.46
CA TRP A 279 18.33 0.54 10.38
C TRP A 279 18.19 -0.05 11.78
N GLU A 280 18.23 -1.38 11.90
CA GLU A 280 18.22 -2.05 13.19
C GLU A 280 19.50 -1.72 13.96
N THR A 281 20.67 -1.87 13.31
CA THR A 281 21.97 -1.50 13.91
C THR A 281 22.08 -0.01 14.22
N ILE A 282 21.64 0.86 13.30
CA ILE A 282 21.61 2.31 13.50
C ILE A 282 20.77 2.66 14.71
N PHE A 283 19.59 2.06 14.85
CA PHE A 283 18.67 2.35 15.94
C PHE A 283 19.24 1.90 17.30
N GLU A 284 19.79 0.69 17.38
CA GLU A 284 20.42 0.19 18.60
C GLU A 284 21.63 1.04 19.02
N LEU A 285 22.52 1.37 18.08
CA LEU A 285 23.68 2.22 18.34
C LEU A 285 23.28 3.65 18.72
N GLY A 286 22.21 4.18 18.13
CA GLY A 286 21.70 5.50 18.47
C GLY A 286 21.05 5.50 19.85
N LYS A 287 20.25 4.48 20.19
CA LYS A 287 19.68 4.31 21.53
C LYS A 287 20.75 4.23 22.61
N ALA A 288 21.85 3.51 22.35
CA ALA A 288 23.00 3.46 23.24
C ALA A 288 23.70 4.83 23.44
N LYS A 289 23.48 5.79 22.52
CA LYS A 289 23.96 7.17 22.59
C LYS A 289 22.87 8.17 23.02
N GLU A 290 21.77 7.67 23.59
CA GLU A 290 20.61 8.46 24.01
C GLU A 290 19.91 9.23 22.86
N LEU A 291 20.15 8.80 21.61
CA LEU A 291 19.45 9.29 20.43
C LEU A 291 18.16 8.50 20.21
N PHE A 292 17.27 9.04 19.38
CA PHE A 292 15.96 8.44 19.06
C PHE A 292 15.03 8.29 20.27
N GLY A 293 15.13 9.17 21.27
CA GLY A 293 14.32 9.11 22.50
C GLY A 293 12.80 9.06 22.24
N SER A 294 12.34 9.71 21.16
CA SER A 294 10.94 9.75 20.75
C SER A 294 10.44 8.51 19.99
N TYR A 295 11.32 7.55 19.68
CA TYR A 295 10.98 6.36 18.89
C TYR A 295 11.17 5.08 19.72
N SER A 296 10.16 4.22 19.72
CA SER A 296 10.21 2.90 20.39
C SER A 296 10.67 1.77 19.48
N LYS A 297 10.68 1.98 18.16
CA LYS A 297 11.05 0.98 17.15
C LYS A 297 11.90 1.60 16.04
N TRP A 298 12.84 0.83 15.51
CA TRP A 298 13.70 1.25 14.40
C TRP A 298 12.90 1.60 13.13
N THR A 299 11.75 0.95 12.91
CA THR A 299 10.84 1.24 11.80
C THR A 299 10.25 2.65 11.87
N SER A 300 9.92 3.13 13.08
CA SER A 300 9.40 4.48 13.31
C SER A 300 10.48 5.55 13.07
N ALA A 301 11.70 5.32 13.58
CA ALA A 301 12.85 6.20 13.36
C ALA A 301 13.20 6.28 11.86
N LYS A 302 13.21 5.13 11.17
CA LYS A 302 13.37 5.02 9.71
C LYS A 302 12.37 5.89 8.96
N SER A 303 11.07 5.72 9.24
CA SER A 303 10.02 6.50 8.58
C SER A 303 10.11 8.00 8.87
N ALA A 304 10.59 8.41 10.04
CA ALA A 304 10.79 9.81 10.38
C ALA A 304 11.98 10.43 9.62
N TYR A 305 13.11 9.73 9.56
CA TYR A 305 14.29 10.18 8.82
C TYR A 305 13.99 10.40 7.32
N TYR A 306 13.28 9.49 6.66
CA TYR A 306 12.94 9.69 5.23
C TYR A 306 12.00 10.87 5.01
N ARG A 307 11.09 11.17 5.96
CA ARG A 307 10.26 12.38 5.90
C ARG A 307 11.12 13.64 6.04
N PHE A 308 12.07 13.63 6.96
CA PHE A 308 13.03 14.72 7.14
C PHE A 308 13.87 14.98 5.88
N GLN A 309 14.42 13.92 5.26
CA GLN A 309 15.19 14.04 4.01
C GLN A 309 14.35 14.62 2.85
N LYS A 310 13.08 14.20 2.74
CA LYS A 310 12.16 14.74 1.73
C LYS A 310 11.91 16.24 1.93
N GLN A 311 11.74 16.69 3.18
CA GLN A 311 11.57 18.11 3.51
C GLN A 311 12.85 18.91 3.21
N LYS A 312 14.03 18.38 3.57
CA LYS A 312 15.34 18.98 3.26
C LYS A 312 15.51 19.22 1.76
N GLN A 313 15.16 18.23 0.93
CA GLN A 313 15.24 18.36 -0.54
C GLN A 313 14.24 19.37 -1.14
N GLN A 314 13.07 19.56 -0.51
CA GLN A 314 12.10 20.57 -0.95
C GLN A 314 12.58 21.98 -0.62
N ASN A 315 13.22 22.17 0.52
CA ASN A 315 13.77 23.48 0.94
C ASN A 315 15.02 23.90 0.16
N LEU A 316 15.76 22.95 -0.42
CA LEU A 316 16.93 23.22 -1.28
C LEU A 316 16.58 23.64 -2.72
N LYS A 317 15.29 23.61 -3.09
CA LYS A 317 14.77 24.00 -4.42
C LYS A 317 14.08 25.37 -4.43
N LEU A 318 14.08 26.07 -3.30
CA LEU A 318 13.67 27.47 -3.12
C LEU A 318 14.93 28.33 -3.03
#